data_AF-A0A1W9RM16-F1
#
_entry.id   AF-A0A1W9RM16-F1
#
_cell.length_a   1.000
_cell.length_b   1.000
_cell.length_c   1.000
_cell.angle_alpha   90.00
_cell.angle_beta   90.00
_cell.angle_gamma   90.00
#
_symmetry.space_group_name_H-M   'P 1'
#
loop_
_entity.id
_entity.type
_entity.pdbx_description
1 polymer ?
#
loop_
_entity_poly.entity_id
_entity_poly.type
_entity_poly.pdbx_seq_one_letter_code
_entity_poly.pdbx_strand_id
1 'polypeptide(L)'
;MLRKIKGFTLIELIMVIVIIGILAAIAIPRFVNMRREAKKAACQGSLGSIRAALTNYYAWYAMNSAHYNGYYPASIHDLDAYFQGLTVPADPGWLQNAAGQGHLITANPDWDDWYTSGTIGVISDNACCINNF
;
A
#
# COMPACT_ATOMS: atom_id res chain seq x y z
N MET A 1 -24.29 -12.93 -54.71
CA MET A 1 -24.64 -11.54 -54.35
C MET A 1 -23.54 -10.99 -53.45
N LEU A 2 -22.73 -10.05 -53.96
CA LEU A 2 -21.65 -9.43 -53.18
C LEU A 2 -22.23 -8.33 -52.29
N ARG A 3 -22.12 -8.50 -50.97
CA ARG A 3 -22.58 -7.54 -49.95
C ARG A 3 -21.67 -6.31 -50.01
N LYS A 4 -22.22 -5.12 -50.30
CA LYS A 4 -21.46 -3.86 -50.16
C LYS A 4 -21.12 -3.64 -48.69
N ILE A 5 -19.82 -3.67 -48.37
CA ILE A 5 -19.31 -3.26 -47.08
C ILE A 5 -19.41 -1.73 -47.05
N LYS A 6 -20.28 -1.17 -46.19
CA LYS A 6 -20.35 0.27 -45.96
C LYS A 6 -19.07 0.68 -45.21
N GLY A 7 -18.29 1.59 -45.79
CA GLY A 7 -17.12 2.17 -45.13
C GLY A 7 -17.54 3.13 -44.01
N PHE A 8 -16.70 3.25 -42.98
CA PHE A 8 -16.86 4.19 -41.88
C PHE A 8 -16.75 5.63 -42.41
N THR A 9 -17.61 6.53 -41.94
CA THR A 9 -17.52 7.93 -42.35
C THR A 9 -16.42 8.66 -41.57
N LEU A 10 -15.73 9.60 -42.22
CA LEU A 10 -14.70 10.42 -41.55
C LEU A 10 -15.29 11.23 -40.40
N ILE A 11 -16.55 11.66 -40.54
CA ILE A 11 -17.29 12.37 -39.48
C ILE A 11 -17.60 11.48 -38.27
N GLU A 12 -17.93 10.20 -38.46
CA GLU A 12 -18.14 9.27 -37.34
C GLU A 12 -16.87 9.12 -36.51
N LEU A 13 -15.71 8.99 -37.16
CA LEU A 13 -14.45 8.84 -36.43
C LEU A 13 -14.11 10.11 -35.65
N ILE A 14 -14.32 11.28 -36.23
CA ILE A 14 -14.06 12.57 -35.57
C ILE A 14 -15.00 12.79 -34.38
N MET A 15 -16.29 12.49 -34.52
CA MET A 15 -17.24 12.67 -33.41
C MET A 15 -16.87 11.77 -32.22
N VAL A 16 -16.39 10.55 -32.48
CA VAL A 16 -16.00 9.59 -31.43
C VAL A 16 -14.79 10.10 -30.64
N ILE A 17 -13.73 10.57 -31.30
CA ILE A 17 -12.55 11.08 -30.58
C ILE A 17 -12.86 12.35 -29.78
N VAL A 18 -13.80 13.18 -30.26
CA VAL A 18 -14.27 14.37 -29.53
C VAL A 18 -15.00 13.96 -28.25
N ILE A 19 -15.92 12.99 -28.33
CA ILE A 19 -16.64 12.48 -27.16
C ILE A 19 -15.66 11.85 -26.16
N ILE A 20 -14.74 11.00 -26.62
CA ILE A 20 -13.72 10.39 -25.76
C ILE A 20 -12.82 11.45 -25.13
N GLY A 21 -12.46 12.52 -25.86
CA GLY A 21 -11.67 13.63 -25.35
C GLY A 21 -12.34 14.35 -24.18
N ILE A 22 -13.65 14.64 -24.29
CA ILE A 22 -14.43 15.27 -23.22
C ILE A 22 -14.51 14.36 -22.00
N LEU A 23 -14.80 13.06 -22.20
CA LEU A 23 -14.87 12.09 -21.11
C LEU A 23 -13.51 11.91 -20.42
N ALA A 24 -12.41 11.89 -21.17
CA ALA A 24 -11.06 11.77 -20.63
C ALA A 24 -10.69 12.98 -19.76
N ALA A 25 -11.03 14.20 -20.19
CA ALA A 25 -10.72 15.43 -19.46
C ALA A 25 -11.30 15.44 -18.04
N ILE A 26 -12.51 14.90 -17.84
CA ILE A 26 -13.15 14.80 -16.51
C ILE A 26 -12.73 13.54 -15.74
N ALA A 27 -12.43 12.44 -16.44
CA ALA A 27 -12.13 11.15 -15.82
C ALA A 27 -10.71 11.08 -15.27
N ILE A 28 -9.72 11.63 -15.98
CA ILE A 28 -8.30 11.57 -15.59
C ILE A 28 -8.03 12.16 -14.19
N PRO A 29 -8.44 13.41 -13.86
CA PRO A 29 -8.15 13.97 -12.53
C PRO A 29 -8.83 13.19 -11.40
N ARG A 30 -10.05 12.69 -11.64
CA ARG A 30 -10.76 11.82 -10.69
C ARG A 30 -10.04 10.50 -10.50
N PHE A 31 -9.56 9.88 -11.57
CA PHE A 31 -8.82 8.62 -11.53
C PHE A 31 -7.52 8.75 -10.74
N VAL A 32 -6.76 9.83 -10.93
CA VAL A 32 -5.53 10.09 -10.15
C VAL A 32 -5.83 10.22 -8.65
N ASN A 33 -6.88 10.96 -8.29
CA ASN A 33 -7.30 11.10 -6.89
C ASN A 33 -7.78 9.77 -6.29
N MET A 34 -8.58 8.99 -7.01
CA MET A 34 -9.03 7.67 -6.57
C MET A 34 -7.85 6.71 -6.36
N ARG A 35 -6.85 6.73 -7.24
CA ARG A 35 -5.63 5.92 -7.05
C ARG A 35 -4.87 6.32 -5.79
N ARG A 36 -4.81 7.61 -5.46
CA ARG A 36 -4.19 8.08 -4.22
C ARG A 36 -4.95 7.60 -3.00
N GLU A 37 -6.29 7.71 -3.01
CA GLU A 37 -7.11 7.23 -1.89
C GLU A 37 -7.03 5.71 -1.73
N ALA A 38 -7.01 4.96 -2.83
CA ALA A 38 -6.84 3.50 -2.79
C ALA A 38 -5.50 3.08 -2.17
N LYS A 39 -4.41 3.80 -2.48
CA LYS A 39 -3.11 3.58 -1.84
C LYS A 39 -3.15 3.83 -0.33
N LYS A 40 -3.81 4.91 0.08
CA LYS A 40 -4.03 5.23 1.51
C LYS A 40 -4.85 4.16 2.21
N ALA A 41 -5.94 3.68 1.60
CA ALA A 41 -6.77 2.64 2.16
C ALA A 41 -6.02 1.30 2.32
N ALA A 42 -5.24 0.90 1.30
CA ALA A 42 -4.43 -0.33 1.36
C ALA A 42 -3.38 -0.28 2.48
N CYS A 43 -2.74 0.87 2.61
CA CYS A 43 -1.79 1.15 3.68
C CYS A 43 -2.43 1.10 5.08
N GLN A 44 -3.58 1.75 5.27
CA GLN A 44 -4.32 1.71 6.52
C GLN A 44 -4.77 0.29 6.87
N GLY A 45 -5.17 -0.51 5.88
CA GLY A 45 -5.51 -1.92 6.06
C GLY A 45 -4.33 -2.74 6.58
N SER A 46 -3.16 -2.56 5.97
CA SER A 46 -1.91 -3.23 6.37
C SER A 46 -1.47 -2.82 7.79
N LEU A 47 -1.59 -1.54 8.12
CA LEU A 47 -1.29 -1.07 9.48
C LEU A 47 -2.29 -1.61 10.51
N GLY A 48 -3.56 -1.78 10.12
CA GLY A 48 -4.59 -2.40 10.95
C GLY A 48 -4.26 -3.85 11.33
N SER A 49 -3.80 -4.65 10.36
CA SER A 49 -3.40 -6.03 10.64
C SER A 49 -2.16 -6.10 11.52
N ILE A 50 -1.16 -5.23 11.31
CA ILE A 50 0.03 -5.15 12.16
C ILE A 50 -0.34 -4.80 13.61
N ARG A 51 -1.22 -3.81 13.83
CA ARG A 51 -1.70 -3.46 15.17
C ARG A 51 -2.44 -4.61 15.86
N ALA A 52 -3.24 -5.36 15.11
CA ALA A 52 -3.92 -6.54 15.64
C ALA A 52 -2.91 -7.61 16.07
N ALA A 53 -1.91 -7.90 15.22
CA ALA A 53 -0.84 -8.84 15.55
C ALA A 53 -0.04 -8.39 16.79
N LEU A 54 0.31 -7.10 16.90
CA LEU A 54 1.00 -6.53 18.06
C LEU A 54 0.21 -6.69 19.36
N THR A 55 -1.10 -6.44 19.29
CA THR A 55 -1.98 -6.59 20.46
C THR A 55 -2.06 -8.06 20.88
N ASN A 56 -2.16 -8.98 19.93
CA ASN A 56 -2.19 -10.42 20.20
C ASN A 56 -0.85 -10.92 20.77
N TYR A 57 0.27 -10.46 20.21
CA TYR A 57 1.62 -10.76 20.71
C TYR A 57 1.78 -10.29 22.15
N TYR A 58 1.46 -9.02 22.43
CA TYR A 58 1.56 -8.45 23.76
C TYR A 58 0.70 -9.21 24.79
N ALA A 59 -0.54 -9.52 24.42
CA ALA A 59 -1.47 -10.26 25.28
C ALA A 59 -0.97 -11.69 25.57
N TRP A 60 -0.50 -12.40 24.53
CA TRP A 60 0.09 -13.73 24.70
C TRP A 60 1.33 -13.68 25.61
N TYR A 61 2.24 -12.74 25.38
CA TYR A 61 3.45 -12.61 26.19
C TYR A 61 3.13 -12.32 27.65
N ALA A 62 2.16 -11.45 27.94
CA ALA A 62 1.73 -11.16 29.30
C ALA A 62 1.16 -12.37 30.05
N MET A 63 0.60 -13.36 29.34
CA MET A 63 -0.02 -14.56 29.92
C MET A 63 0.91 -15.77 29.99
N ASN A 64 1.85 -15.88 29.06
CA ASN A 64 2.66 -17.09 28.85
C ASN A 64 4.13 -16.95 29.25
N SER A 65 4.57 -15.75 29.64
CA SER A 65 5.97 -15.48 30.00
C SER A 65 6.15 -15.38 31.52
N ALA A 66 7.37 -15.63 32.00
CA ALA A 66 7.75 -15.38 33.39
C ALA A 66 7.63 -13.88 33.79
N HIS A 67 7.54 -13.00 32.79
CA HIS A 67 7.26 -11.59 32.96
C HIS A 67 5.76 -11.34 32.77
N TYR A 68 5.03 -11.09 33.86
CA TYR A 68 3.61 -10.68 33.84
C TYR A 68 3.38 -9.25 33.31
N ASN A 69 4.42 -8.65 32.73
CA ASN A 69 4.35 -7.39 32.02
C ASN A 69 4.50 -7.72 30.53
N GLY A 70 3.52 -7.34 29.71
CA GLY A 70 3.57 -7.66 28.28
C GLY A 70 4.81 -7.05 27.63
N TYR A 71 5.32 -7.74 26.62
CA TYR A 71 6.52 -7.33 25.89
C TYR A 71 6.15 -7.01 24.45
N TYR A 72 6.75 -5.96 23.89
CA TYR A 72 6.63 -5.65 22.46
C TYR A 72 7.72 -6.38 21.67
N PRO A 73 7.43 -6.85 20.45
CA PRO A 73 8.41 -7.55 19.62
C PRO A 73 9.56 -6.63 19.21
N ALA A 74 10.73 -7.22 18.95
CA ALA A 74 11.94 -6.48 18.56
C ALA A 74 11.96 -6.16 17.05
N SER A 75 11.27 -6.97 16.25
CA SER A 75 11.11 -6.81 14.81
C SER A 75 9.69 -7.15 14.36
N ILE A 76 9.30 -6.70 13.16
CA ILE A 76 7.97 -7.06 12.64
C ILE A 76 7.86 -8.56 12.30
N HIS A 77 8.99 -9.20 12.05
CA HIS A 77 9.08 -10.64 11.77
C HIS A 77 8.73 -11.52 12.97
N ASP A 78 8.92 -11.03 14.20
CA ASP A 78 8.52 -11.74 15.42
C ASP A 78 6.99 -11.91 15.51
N LEU A 79 6.24 -11.19 14.67
CA LEU A 79 4.77 -11.26 14.60
C LEU A 79 4.25 -12.27 13.58
N ASP A 80 5.10 -12.95 12.79
CA ASP A 80 4.66 -13.86 11.72
C ASP A 80 3.65 -14.93 12.22
N ALA A 81 3.91 -15.50 13.41
CA ALA A 81 3.01 -16.46 14.05
C ALA A 81 1.66 -15.86 14.53
N TYR A 82 1.57 -14.54 14.66
CA TYR A 82 0.39 -13.82 15.14
C TYR A 82 -0.50 -13.28 14.01
N PHE A 83 -0.05 -13.42 12.76
CA PHE A 83 -0.82 -13.07 11.57
C PHE A 83 -1.72 -14.22 11.08
N GLN A 84 -2.32 -15.05 11.94
CA GLN A 84 -3.33 -16.08 11.56
C GLN A 84 -3.02 -16.91 10.28
N GLY A 85 -1.74 -17.21 10.00
CA GLY A 85 -1.31 -17.95 8.81
C GLY A 85 -1.01 -17.08 7.58
N LEU A 86 -0.94 -15.76 7.72
CA LEU A 86 -0.49 -14.81 6.72
C LEU A 86 0.92 -14.34 7.08
N THR A 87 1.76 -14.08 6.07
CA THR A 87 3.03 -13.38 6.30
C THR A 87 2.76 -11.91 6.60
N VAL A 88 3.73 -11.23 7.23
CA VAL A 88 3.71 -9.77 7.39
C VAL A 88 3.24 -9.11 6.08
N PRO A 89 2.25 -8.20 6.10
CA PRO A 89 1.82 -7.52 4.89
C PRO A 89 3.01 -6.78 4.28
N ALA A 90 3.38 -7.15 3.05
CA ALA A 90 4.44 -6.48 2.32
C ALA A 90 4.12 -4.98 2.22
N ASP A 91 5.15 -4.16 2.32
CA ASP A 91 5.06 -2.76 2.03
C ASP A 91 4.56 -2.58 0.57
N PRO A 92 3.64 -1.65 0.31
CA PRO A 92 3.09 -1.48 -1.02
C PRO A 92 4.07 -0.75 -2.00
N GLY A 93 5.30 -0.42 -1.59
CA GLY A 93 6.43 -0.04 -2.47
C GLY A 93 6.32 1.31 -3.17
N TRP A 94 5.29 2.11 -2.88
CA TRP A 94 5.06 3.42 -3.52
C TRP A 94 5.64 4.62 -2.74
N LEU A 95 6.31 4.35 -1.63
CA LEU A 95 6.98 5.36 -0.82
C LEU A 95 8.45 5.42 -1.25
N GLN A 96 8.87 6.58 -1.73
CA GLN A 96 10.28 6.84 -2.00
C GLN A 96 10.95 7.21 -0.68
N ASN A 97 12.15 6.67 -0.44
CA ASN A 97 12.94 7.12 0.68
C ASN A 97 13.31 8.61 0.49
N ALA A 98 13.82 9.27 1.54
CA ALA A 98 14.23 10.68 1.48
C ALA A 98 15.32 10.97 0.42
N ALA A 99 15.94 9.94 -0.17
CA ALA A 99 16.89 10.04 -1.27
C ALA A 99 16.24 9.98 -2.67
N GLY A 100 14.91 9.93 -2.76
CA GLY A 100 14.19 9.84 -4.04
C GLY A 100 14.31 8.48 -4.73
N GLN A 101 14.87 7.49 -4.04
CA GLN A 101 14.95 6.11 -4.52
C GLN A 101 13.66 5.41 -4.06
N GLY A 102 12.89 4.90 -5.01
CA GLY A 102 11.85 3.92 -4.70
C GLY A 102 12.49 2.70 -4.03
N HIS A 103 11.73 2.01 -3.17
CA HIS A 103 12.12 0.78 -2.51
C HIS A 103 13.05 -0.07 -3.40
N LEU A 104 14.28 -0.29 -2.96
CA LEU A 104 15.23 -1.14 -3.68
C LEU A 104 14.70 -2.56 -3.58
N ILE A 105 14.26 -3.12 -4.72
CA ILE A 105 13.74 -4.49 -4.94
C ILE A 105 14.68 -5.65 -4.49
N THR A 106 15.73 -5.37 -3.70
CA THR A 106 16.77 -6.33 -3.31
C THR A 106 17.03 -6.42 -1.80
N ALA A 107 16.27 -5.72 -0.97
CA ALA A 107 16.15 -6.02 0.46
C ALA A 107 14.65 -6.10 0.81
N ASN A 108 14.33 -6.96 1.77
CA ASN A 108 12.99 -7.40 2.11
C ASN A 108 11.97 -6.22 2.16
N PRO A 109 10.89 -6.21 1.34
CA PRO A 109 9.92 -5.12 1.24
C PRO A 109 8.97 -5.09 2.45
N ASP A 110 9.56 -5.00 3.64
CA ASP A 110 8.84 -5.12 4.89
C ASP A 110 8.87 -3.76 5.59
N TRP A 111 7.94 -3.56 6.51
CA TRP A 111 7.78 -2.31 7.27
C TRP A 111 8.98 -1.97 8.17
N ASP A 112 10.00 -2.84 8.25
CA ASP A 112 11.23 -2.66 9.02
C ASP A 112 12.30 -1.83 8.28
N ASP A 113 12.23 -1.64 6.95
CA ASP A 113 13.30 -0.94 6.20
C ASP A 113 13.25 0.60 6.30
N TRP A 114 12.34 1.16 7.10
CA TRP A 114 12.23 2.61 7.35
C TRP A 114 13.20 3.14 8.41
N TYR A 115 14.01 2.26 9.02
CA TYR A 115 14.98 2.66 10.03
C TYR A 115 16.33 2.99 9.39
N THR A 116 16.65 4.29 9.27
CA THR A 116 18.06 4.70 9.39
C THR A 116 18.52 4.29 10.79
N SER A 117 19.33 3.24 10.85
CA SER A 117 20.11 2.74 12.00
C SER A 117 19.98 3.59 13.28
N GLY A 118 19.17 3.17 14.25
CA GLY A 118 19.29 3.72 15.61
C GLY A 118 18.10 3.64 16.56
N THR A 119 16.85 3.50 16.09
CA THR A 119 15.68 3.57 17.00
C THR A 119 14.75 2.39 16.79
N ILE A 120 14.86 1.39 17.66
CA ILE A 120 14.04 0.17 17.68
C ILE A 120 12.64 0.53 18.19
N GLY A 121 11.59 0.06 17.51
CA GLY A 121 10.25 -0.09 18.11
C GLY A 121 9.23 1.03 17.86
N VAL A 122 9.42 1.90 16.87
CA VAL A 122 8.39 2.85 16.44
C VAL A 122 8.22 2.76 14.94
N ILE A 123 7.13 2.12 14.50
CA ILE A 123 6.61 2.34 13.14
C ILE A 123 6.39 3.85 13.06
N SER A 124 7.29 4.52 12.35
CA SER A 124 7.25 5.96 12.18
C SER A 124 5.84 6.37 11.75
N ASP A 125 5.29 7.41 12.34
CA ASP A 125 4.04 8.04 11.88
C ASP A 125 4.12 8.41 10.38
N ASN A 126 5.34 8.50 9.84
CA ASN A 126 5.71 8.79 8.46
C ASN A 126 5.70 7.54 7.56
N ALA A 127 5.70 6.33 8.13
CA ALA A 127 5.95 5.07 7.40
C ALA A 127 4.87 4.71 6.40
N CYS A 128 3.71 5.37 6.44
CA CYS A 128 2.69 5.10 5.43
C CYS A 128 1.61 6.17 5.24
N CYS A 129 1.50 7.17 6.14
CA CYS A 129 0.27 7.98 6.17
C CYS A 129 0.41 9.49 6.35
N ILE A 130 1.53 10.04 6.84
CA ILE A 130 1.47 11.40 7.39
C ILE A 130 2.44 12.40 6.74
N ASN A 131 3.58 11.98 6.17
CA ASN A 131 4.68 12.93 5.96
C ASN A 131 5.29 12.97 4.55
N ASN A 132 4.54 12.62 3.49
CA ASN A 132 5.07 12.75 2.13
C ASN A 132 4.08 13.12 1.01
N PHE A 133 2.91 13.70 1.33
CA PHE A 133 2.03 14.35 0.34
C PHE A 133 1.20 15.48 0.96
#